data_AF-K0M943-F1
#
_entry.id   AF-K0M943-F1
#
_cell.length_a   1.000
_cell.length_b   1.000
_cell.length_c   1.000
_cell.angle_alpha   90.00
_cell.angle_beta   90.00
_cell.angle_gamma   90.00
#
_symmetry.space_group_name_H-M   'P 1'
#
loop_
_entity.id
_entity.type
_entity.pdbx_description
1 polymer ?
#
loop_
_entity_poly.entity_id
_entity_poly.type
_entity_poly.pdbx_seq_one_letter_code
_entity_poly.pdbx_strand_id
1 'polypeptide(L)'
;MFKRRLLRAALPLLLLSLGGFGAWLISLPSAPAGLASPPIAASETTALLASLAPTWRQRPLIAVVGINDATETTDYLVPTGILRRADVADVVTLATGPGPVRLFPALTVEADATLDAFDARNPAGADYVIVPAMSRDDDPAVLAWLREQARKGATIIGVCAGAKVVAAAGLLDGKRATTHWYYLKELLGRHPSIRYVADRRVVADRGVVTTTGVTASMPMTLLLIEAIAGRHKARAVAQDLAIPAWDIRHASGAFALTRPFATTVLGNVLAFWNREQIGIELRPGMDEVSLALAADAWSRTYRSQAVSYAQASGAIATRNRIRVIPDAAAADWPATRRIDTYTDQAPARTLDRTLRAIAGRYGAPTASVVAMQLEYPWRGASAATTALAVRSIHPDGFQPTQKTTSSCSNRAPSSCISPSAMAACDTYQAAVRPTRRSTPAERPQSAFLRDRPFFSEPPNCAFPELPSP
;
A
#
# COMPACT_ATOMS: atom_id res chain seq x y z
N MET A 1 -28.76 -0.67 -50.74
CA MET A 1 -28.74 -2.12 -50.40
C MET A 1 -27.62 -2.53 -49.44
N PHE A 2 -26.44 -1.89 -49.49
CA PHE A 2 -25.27 -2.25 -48.66
C PHE A 2 -25.51 -2.17 -47.14
N LYS A 3 -26.13 -1.09 -46.64
CA LYS A 3 -26.46 -0.92 -45.20
C LYS A 3 -27.38 -2.01 -44.63
N ARG A 4 -28.37 -2.50 -45.41
CA ARG A 4 -29.29 -3.58 -44.98
C ARG A 4 -28.61 -4.95 -44.91
N ARG A 5 -27.60 -5.21 -45.76
CA ARG A 5 -26.79 -6.44 -45.70
C ARG A 5 -25.80 -6.39 -44.52
N LEU A 6 -25.20 -5.24 -44.25
CA LEU A 6 -24.36 -5.01 -43.06
C LEU A 6 -25.14 -5.19 -41.75
N LEU A 7 -26.34 -4.62 -41.63
CA LEU A 7 -27.20 -4.80 -40.46
C LEU A 7 -27.63 -6.26 -40.24
N ARG A 8 -27.89 -7.00 -41.33
CA ARG A 8 -28.25 -8.43 -41.26
C ARG A 8 -27.07 -9.35 -40.91
N ALA A 9 -25.84 -8.95 -41.21
CA ALA A 9 -24.63 -9.66 -40.80
C ALA A 9 -24.19 -9.28 -39.37
N ALA A 10 -24.41 -8.03 -38.96
CA ALA A 10 -24.05 -7.54 -37.63
C ALA A 10 -24.94 -8.11 -36.51
N LEU A 11 -26.23 -8.32 -36.76
CA LEU A 11 -27.16 -8.86 -35.76
C LEU A 11 -26.83 -10.28 -35.28
N PRO A 12 -26.55 -11.28 -36.15
CA PRO A 12 -26.16 -12.61 -35.69
C PRO A 12 -24.81 -12.62 -34.98
N LEU A 13 -23.84 -11.79 -35.41
CA LEU A 13 -22.57 -11.59 -34.69
C LEU A 13 -22.82 -11.04 -33.29
N LEU A 14 -23.66 -10.01 -33.16
CA LEU A 14 -24.04 -9.44 -31.86
C LEU A 14 -24.73 -10.48 -30.96
N LEU A 15 -25.66 -11.27 -31.50
CA LEU A 15 -26.35 -12.32 -30.75
C LEU A 15 -25.39 -13.45 -30.32
N LEU A 16 -24.43 -13.83 -31.17
CA LEU A 16 -23.39 -14.79 -30.82
C LEU A 16 -22.46 -14.25 -29.74
N SER A 17 -22.04 -12.98 -29.83
CA SER A 17 -21.24 -12.33 -28.79
C SER A 17 -22.00 -12.23 -27.46
N LEU A 18 -23.28 -11.87 -27.49
CA LEU A 18 -24.15 -11.84 -26.30
C LEU A 18 -24.37 -13.23 -25.71
N GLY A 19 -24.57 -14.24 -26.56
CA GLY A 19 -24.70 -15.64 -26.14
C GLY A 19 -23.42 -16.19 -25.52
N GLY A 20 -22.27 -15.92 -26.14
CA GLY A 20 -20.94 -16.29 -25.64
C GLY A 20 -20.62 -15.59 -24.31
N PHE A 21 -20.90 -14.29 -24.20
CA PHE A 21 -20.74 -13.54 -22.96
C PHE A 21 -21.67 -14.05 -21.85
N GLY A 22 -22.93 -14.35 -22.18
CA GLY A 22 -23.88 -14.96 -21.24
C GLY A 22 -23.39 -16.33 -20.73
N ALA A 23 -22.91 -17.18 -21.63
CA ALA A 23 -22.34 -18.49 -21.27
C ALA A 23 -21.08 -18.35 -20.40
N TRP A 24 -20.21 -17.38 -20.69
CA TRP A 24 -19.03 -17.08 -19.89
C TRP A 24 -19.41 -16.56 -18.48
N LEU A 25 -20.39 -15.66 -18.37
CA LEU A 25 -20.90 -15.23 -17.06
C LEU A 25 -21.47 -16.40 -16.25
N ILE A 26 -22.17 -17.33 -16.91
CA ILE A 26 -22.68 -18.54 -16.25
C ILE A 26 -21.55 -19.50 -15.87
N SER A 27 -20.40 -19.50 -16.55
CA SER A 27 -19.29 -20.39 -16.20
C SER A 27 -18.48 -19.94 -14.98
N LEU A 28 -18.50 -18.65 -14.63
CA LEU A 28 -17.80 -18.13 -13.45
C LEU A 28 -18.35 -18.75 -12.15
N PRO A 29 -17.53 -18.89 -11.09
CA PRO A 29 -17.99 -19.41 -9.82
C PRO A 29 -18.96 -18.46 -9.11
N SER A 30 -19.81 -19.02 -8.25
CA SER A 30 -20.55 -18.26 -7.23
C SER A 30 -19.58 -17.59 -6.24
N ALA A 31 -20.07 -16.64 -5.44
CA ALA A 31 -19.25 -16.03 -4.40
C ALA A 31 -18.64 -17.11 -3.48
N PRO A 32 -17.32 -17.06 -3.18
CA PRO A 32 -16.68 -18.06 -2.34
C PRO A 32 -17.33 -18.06 -0.96
N ALA A 33 -17.76 -19.24 -0.52
CA ALA A 33 -18.32 -19.43 0.82
C ALA A 33 -17.19 -19.32 1.85
N GLY A 34 -17.26 -18.28 2.69
CA GLY A 34 -16.34 -17.95 3.79
C GLY A 34 -15.23 -18.96 4.08
N LEU A 35 -14.14 -18.89 3.32
CA LEU A 35 -13.01 -19.78 3.51
C LEU A 35 -12.21 -19.33 4.73
N ALA A 36 -12.07 -20.24 5.70
CA ALA A 36 -11.19 -20.03 6.83
C ALA A 36 -9.75 -20.01 6.33
N SER A 37 -8.97 -19.03 6.77
CA SER A 37 -7.55 -19.01 6.47
C SER A 37 -6.83 -20.15 7.22
N PRO A 38 -6.03 -20.97 6.53
CA PRO A 38 -5.26 -22.04 7.16
C PRO A 38 -4.37 -21.52 8.31
N PRO A 39 -4.14 -22.33 9.35
CA PRO A 39 -3.21 -21.97 10.41
C PRO A 39 -1.78 -21.82 9.87
N ILE A 40 -0.97 -21.04 10.60
CA ILE A 40 0.44 -20.81 10.30
C ILE A 40 1.26 -21.43 11.42
N ALA A 41 2.27 -22.21 11.05
CA ALA A 41 3.24 -22.71 12.02
C ALA A 41 4.12 -21.54 12.53
N ALA A 42 4.38 -21.48 13.83
CA ALA A 42 5.21 -20.42 14.41
C ALA A 42 6.60 -20.34 13.75
N SER A 43 7.17 -21.48 13.36
CA SER A 43 8.44 -21.57 12.64
C SER A 43 8.44 -20.85 11.29
N GLU A 44 7.31 -20.80 10.59
CA GLU A 44 7.18 -20.11 9.31
C GLU A 44 7.27 -18.59 9.50
N THR A 45 6.57 -18.04 10.50
CA THR A 45 6.67 -16.62 10.86
C THR A 45 8.08 -16.26 11.31
N THR A 46 8.71 -17.10 12.15
CA THR A 46 10.09 -16.89 12.60
C THR A 46 11.07 -16.89 11.43
N ALA A 47 10.93 -17.82 10.48
CA ALA A 47 11.77 -17.88 9.29
C ALA A 47 11.60 -16.64 8.39
N LEU A 48 10.36 -16.15 8.23
CA LEU A 48 10.12 -14.90 7.51
C LEU A 48 10.80 -13.71 8.20
N LEU A 49 10.61 -13.55 9.51
CA LEU A 49 11.23 -12.43 10.24
C LEU A 49 12.77 -12.50 10.17
N ALA A 50 13.36 -13.70 10.25
CA ALA A 50 14.79 -13.88 10.07
C ALA A 50 15.25 -13.49 8.64
N SER A 51 14.45 -13.79 7.61
CA SER A 51 14.76 -13.38 6.23
C SER A 51 14.64 -11.87 5.98
N LEU A 52 13.89 -11.17 6.83
CA LEU A 52 13.72 -9.72 6.79
C LEU A 52 14.69 -8.97 7.71
N ALA A 53 15.48 -9.66 8.52
CA ALA A 53 16.37 -9.02 9.49
C ALA A 53 17.40 -8.11 8.78
N PRO A 54 17.77 -6.96 9.38
CA PRO A 54 18.75 -6.05 8.81
C PRO A 54 20.06 -6.76 8.49
N THR A 55 20.61 -6.50 7.31
CA THR A 55 21.75 -7.26 6.80
C THR A 55 23.10 -6.60 7.05
N TRP A 56 23.18 -5.26 7.19
CA TRP A 56 24.49 -4.58 7.33
C TRP A 56 24.48 -3.18 7.94
N ARG A 57 23.40 -2.38 7.83
CA ARG A 57 23.35 -1.05 8.47
C ARG A 57 22.73 -1.10 9.86
N GLN A 58 23.23 -0.27 10.78
CA GLN A 58 22.56 -0.05 12.08
C GLN A 58 21.17 0.58 11.91
N ARG A 59 21.05 1.53 10.98
CA ARG A 59 19.79 2.12 10.55
C ARG A 59 19.60 1.81 9.07
N PRO A 60 18.65 0.92 8.70
CA PRO A 60 18.47 0.52 7.32
C PRO A 60 18.02 1.67 6.42
N LEU A 61 18.40 1.61 5.15
CA LEU A 61 17.93 2.46 4.07
C LEU A 61 16.90 1.69 3.24
N ILE A 62 15.69 2.23 3.13
CA ILE A 62 14.58 1.65 2.37
C ILE A 62 14.26 2.58 1.20
N ALA A 63 14.30 2.03 -0.01
CA ALA A 63 13.86 2.71 -1.22
C ALA A 63 12.46 2.21 -1.63
N VAL A 64 11.53 3.11 -1.95
CA VAL A 64 10.22 2.78 -2.52
C VAL A 64 10.19 3.28 -3.96
N VAL A 65 10.26 2.37 -4.93
CA VAL A 65 10.45 2.73 -6.35
C VAL A 65 9.13 2.90 -7.08
N GLY A 66 9.00 3.94 -7.91
CA GLY A 66 7.84 4.17 -8.77
C GLY A 66 8.24 4.65 -10.17
N ILE A 67 7.41 4.33 -11.16
CA ILE A 67 7.39 5.02 -12.45
C ILE A 67 6.53 6.28 -12.35
N ASN A 68 6.92 7.35 -13.05
CA ASN A 68 6.18 8.63 -13.01
C ASN A 68 4.74 8.51 -13.55
N ASP A 69 4.45 7.50 -14.37
CA ASP A 69 3.22 7.31 -15.13
C ASP A 69 2.44 6.05 -14.70
N ALA A 70 1.78 6.13 -13.54
CA ALA A 70 0.90 5.10 -12.95
C ALA A 70 1.61 4.01 -12.14
N THR A 71 2.18 4.43 -11.02
CA THR A 71 2.52 3.56 -9.88
C THR A 71 1.33 3.43 -8.94
N GLU A 72 1.07 2.25 -8.37
CA GLU A 72 -0.09 2.00 -7.52
C GLU A 72 -0.04 2.81 -6.21
N THR A 73 -1.16 3.46 -5.89
CA THR A 73 -1.28 4.50 -4.86
C THR A 73 -1.01 3.97 -3.47
N THR A 74 -1.68 2.89 -3.11
CA THR A 74 -1.60 2.28 -1.78
C THR A 74 -0.25 1.60 -1.58
N ASP A 75 0.23 0.86 -2.57
CA ASP A 75 1.52 0.18 -2.55
C ASP A 75 2.71 1.14 -2.45
N TYR A 76 2.59 2.37 -2.99
CA TYR A 76 3.61 3.41 -2.89
C TYR A 76 3.52 4.21 -1.58
N LEU A 77 2.32 4.65 -1.20
CA LEU A 77 2.13 5.58 -0.08
C LEU A 77 2.02 4.90 1.28
N VAL A 78 1.35 3.75 1.37
CA VAL A 78 1.10 3.10 2.67
C VAL A 78 2.38 2.58 3.31
N PRO A 79 3.25 1.83 2.62
CA PRO A 79 4.54 1.43 3.21
C PRO A 79 5.39 2.64 3.58
N THR A 80 5.45 3.67 2.71
CA THR A 80 6.20 4.91 2.98
C THR A 80 5.73 5.60 4.26
N GLY A 81 4.42 5.85 4.37
CA GLY A 81 3.84 6.54 5.53
C GLY A 81 4.02 5.75 6.82
N ILE A 82 3.82 4.44 6.80
CA ILE A 82 3.99 3.57 7.98
C ILE A 82 5.45 3.49 8.41
N LEU A 83 6.40 3.35 7.47
CA LEU A 83 7.83 3.26 7.80
C LEU A 83 8.38 4.59 8.33
N ARG A 84 8.02 5.72 7.71
CA ARG A 84 8.42 7.05 8.19
C ARG A 84 7.81 7.37 9.56
N ARG A 85 6.56 6.95 9.81
CA ARG A 85 5.93 7.01 11.14
C ARG A 85 6.69 6.18 12.18
N ALA A 86 7.16 4.99 11.79
CA ALA A 86 7.89 4.11 12.68
C ALA A 86 9.26 4.68 13.04
N ASP A 87 9.91 5.42 12.13
CA ASP A 87 11.22 6.04 12.35
C ASP A 87 12.32 5.01 12.72
N VAL A 88 12.25 3.83 12.11
CA VAL A 88 13.20 2.72 12.33
C VAL A 88 14.23 2.58 11.20
N ALA A 89 14.05 3.32 10.11
CA ALA A 89 14.84 3.27 8.90
C ALA A 89 14.77 4.62 8.17
N ASP A 90 15.75 4.92 7.33
CA ASP A 90 15.68 6.02 6.38
C ASP A 90 14.86 5.57 5.17
N VAL A 91 13.82 6.32 4.82
CA VAL A 91 12.84 5.91 3.80
C VAL A 91 12.80 6.95 2.69
N VAL A 92 13.15 6.53 1.48
CA VAL A 92 13.24 7.40 0.30
C VAL A 92 12.25 6.93 -0.77
N THR A 93 11.35 7.79 -1.19
CA THR A 93 10.48 7.55 -2.34
C THR A 93 11.21 7.93 -3.62
N LEU A 94 11.18 7.04 -4.62
CA LEU A 94 11.90 7.20 -5.86
C LEU A 94 10.94 7.28 -7.05
N ALA A 95 11.37 8.03 -8.07
CA ALA A 95 10.78 8.08 -9.39
C ALA A 95 11.83 7.68 -10.46
N THR A 96 11.39 7.15 -11.61
CA THR A 96 12.30 6.87 -12.73
C THR A 96 12.88 8.15 -13.34
N GLY A 97 12.11 9.23 -13.38
CA GLY A 97 12.52 10.52 -13.93
C GLY A 97 12.12 11.71 -13.05
N PRO A 98 12.61 12.93 -13.40
CA PRO A 98 12.24 14.14 -12.68
C PRO A 98 10.75 14.46 -12.84
N GLY A 99 10.23 15.26 -11.91
CA GLY A 99 8.84 15.69 -11.91
C GLY A 99 7.92 14.80 -11.06
N PRO A 100 6.61 15.03 -11.13
CA PRO A 100 5.65 14.32 -10.28
C PRO A 100 5.49 12.85 -10.67
N VAL A 101 5.13 12.04 -9.69
CA VAL A 101 4.64 10.67 -9.85
C VAL A 101 3.13 10.71 -9.84
N ARG A 102 2.51 10.47 -11.00
CA ARG A 102 1.07 10.30 -11.13
C ARG A 102 0.73 8.89 -10.68
N LEU A 103 0.14 8.76 -9.51
CA LEU A 103 -0.24 7.47 -8.94
C LEU A 103 -1.54 6.97 -9.58
N PHE A 104 -1.78 5.68 -9.43
CA PHE A 104 -2.98 5.00 -9.90
C PHE A 104 -3.63 4.23 -8.76
N PRO A 105 -4.95 4.28 -8.58
CA PRO A 105 -5.92 4.97 -9.44
C PRO A 105 -6.11 6.46 -9.14
N ALA A 106 -5.46 7.02 -8.12
CA ALA A 106 -5.64 8.42 -7.74
C ALA A 106 -4.38 9.03 -7.08
N LEU A 107 -4.37 10.36 -6.96
CA LEU A 107 -3.32 11.18 -6.36
C LEU A 107 -2.09 11.37 -7.26
N THR A 108 -1.42 12.50 -7.04
CA THR A 108 -0.15 12.84 -7.65
C THR A 108 0.80 13.24 -6.52
N VAL A 109 2.06 12.78 -6.56
CA VAL A 109 3.05 13.09 -5.49
C VAL A 109 4.38 13.52 -6.07
N GLU A 110 5.18 14.21 -5.26
CA GLU A 110 6.60 14.41 -5.53
C GLU A 110 7.40 13.29 -4.84
N ALA A 111 8.22 12.58 -5.60
CA ALA A 111 9.20 11.65 -5.05
C ALA A 111 10.37 12.42 -4.41
N ASP A 112 11.02 11.85 -3.41
CA ASP A 112 12.18 12.48 -2.77
C ASP A 112 13.38 12.56 -3.73
N ALA A 113 13.49 11.61 -4.67
CA ALA A 113 14.60 11.53 -5.60
C ALA A 113 14.26 10.77 -6.89
N THR A 114 15.08 10.95 -7.92
CA THR A 114 15.15 10.02 -9.05
C THR A 114 16.04 8.82 -8.73
N LEU A 115 15.95 7.74 -9.52
CA LEU A 115 16.85 6.58 -9.41
C LEU A 115 18.34 6.99 -9.47
N ASP A 116 18.71 7.80 -10.47
CA ASP A 116 20.09 8.27 -10.66
C ASP A 116 20.59 9.09 -9.45
N ALA A 117 19.74 9.99 -8.93
CA ALA A 117 20.08 10.82 -7.79
C ALA A 117 20.21 10.00 -6.49
N PHE A 118 19.43 8.92 -6.37
CA PHE A 118 19.55 7.98 -5.26
C PHE A 118 20.88 7.21 -5.34
N ASP A 119 21.22 6.64 -6.49
CA ASP A 119 22.44 5.85 -6.66
C ASP A 119 23.69 6.70 -6.50
N ALA A 120 23.68 7.95 -6.98
CA ALA A 120 24.78 8.89 -6.78
C ALA A 120 25.06 9.18 -5.30
N ARG A 121 24.01 9.24 -4.46
CA ARG A 121 24.14 9.46 -3.01
C ARG A 121 24.38 8.16 -2.22
N ASN A 122 23.94 7.03 -2.75
CA ASN A 122 23.96 5.73 -2.08
C ASN A 122 24.64 4.67 -2.96
N PRO A 123 25.96 4.79 -3.22
CA PRO A 123 26.66 3.86 -4.11
C PRO A 123 26.56 2.40 -3.66
N ALA A 124 26.48 2.17 -2.34
CA ALA A 124 26.31 0.84 -1.75
C ALA A 124 24.88 0.27 -1.86
N GLY A 125 23.90 1.05 -2.36
CA GLY A 125 22.52 0.62 -2.53
C GLY A 125 21.68 0.64 -1.25
N ALA A 126 20.40 0.29 -1.38
CA ALA A 126 19.45 0.16 -0.26
C ALA A 126 19.61 -1.18 0.49
N ASP A 127 19.17 -1.24 1.75
CA ASP A 127 18.98 -2.52 2.45
C ASP A 127 17.70 -3.22 1.97
N TYR A 128 16.66 -2.43 1.70
CA TYR A 128 15.37 -2.92 1.19
C TYR A 128 14.88 -2.06 0.04
N VAL A 129 14.29 -2.71 -0.96
CA VAL A 129 13.60 -2.05 -2.07
C VAL A 129 12.16 -2.52 -2.09
N ILE A 130 11.22 -1.61 -1.87
CA ILE A 130 9.79 -1.86 -2.01
C ILE A 130 9.38 -1.54 -3.44
N VAL A 131 8.76 -2.52 -4.09
CA VAL A 131 8.33 -2.47 -5.49
C VAL A 131 6.80 -2.55 -5.53
N PRO A 132 6.11 -1.41 -5.71
CA PRO A 132 4.68 -1.34 -5.93
C PRO A 132 4.24 -2.03 -7.23
N ALA A 133 2.93 -2.22 -7.38
CA ALA A 133 2.35 -2.43 -8.69
C ALA A 133 2.56 -1.21 -9.62
N MET A 134 2.78 -1.47 -10.90
CA MET A 134 3.02 -0.45 -11.94
C MET A 134 2.19 -0.80 -13.18
N SER A 135 1.71 0.22 -13.89
CA SER A 135 1.00 0.04 -15.17
C SER A 135 1.86 -0.65 -16.23
N ARG A 136 3.16 -0.31 -16.26
CA ARG A 136 4.20 -0.91 -17.07
C ARG A 136 5.10 -1.75 -16.16
N ASP A 137 4.92 -3.07 -16.21
CA ASP A 137 5.70 -3.99 -15.36
C ASP A 137 7.04 -4.41 -15.96
N ASP A 138 7.40 -3.86 -17.11
CA ASP A 138 8.62 -4.11 -17.88
C ASP A 138 9.46 -2.85 -18.12
N ASP A 139 9.26 -1.77 -17.34
CA ASP A 139 10.03 -0.53 -17.49
C ASP A 139 11.55 -0.80 -17.36
N PRO A 140 12.33 -0.58 -18.43
CA PRO A 140 13.72 -1.04 -18.49
C PRO A 140 14.62 -0.38 -17.45
N ALA A 141 14.34 0.88 -17.07
CA ALA A 141 15.10 1.59 -16.05
C ALA A 141 14.87 0.95 -14.68
N VAL A 142 13.61 0.66 -14.34
CA VAL A 142 13.27 -0.04 -13.09
C VAL A 142 13.87 -1.45 -13.09
N LEU A 143 13.71 -2.23 -14.16
CA LEU A 143 14.22 -3.61 -14.21
C LEU A 143 15.75 -3.65 -14.04
N ALA A 144 16.48 -2.78 -14.72
CA ALA A 144 17.94 -2.69 -14.59
C ALA A 144 18.34 -2.28 -13.16
N TRP A 145 17.68 -1.26 -12.61
CA TRP A 145 17.97 -0.77 -11.27
C TRP A 145 17.67 -1.82 -10.19
N LEU A 146 16.57 -2.57 -10.29
CA LEU A 146 16.23 -3.66 -9.36
C LEU A 146 17.29 -4.77 -9.35
N ARG A 147 17.78 -5.19 -10.53
CA ARG A 147 18.87 -6.18 -10.63
C ARG A 147 20.13 -5.68 -9.94
N GLU A 148 20.46 -4.40 -10.10
CA GLU A 148 21.63 -3.80 -9.48
C GLU A 148 21.49 -3.69 -7.96
N GLN A 149 20.34 -3.26 -7.42
CA GLN A 149 20.12 -3.25 -5.97
C GLN A 149 20.15 -4.66 -5.38
N ALA A 150 19.57 -5.65 -6.06
CA ALA A 150 19.64 -7.05 -5.64
C ALA A 150 21.10 -7.57 -5.63
N ARG A 151 21.91 -7.20 -6.63
CA ARG A 151 23.36 -7.53 -6.67
C ARG A 151 24.14 -6.88 -5.52
N LYS A 152 23.73 -5.69 -5.09
CA LYS A 152 24.27 -5.00 -3.90
C LYS A 152 23.80 -5.61 -2.56
N GLY A 153 22.90 -6.58 -2.60
CA GLY A 153 22.41 -7.30 -1.42
C GLY A 153 21.10 -6.76 -0.84
N ALA A 154 20.38 -5.90 -1.56
CA ALA A 154 19.08 -5.42 -1.13
C ALA A 154 18.06 -6.55 -1.11
N THR A 155 17.21 -6.58 -0.06
CA THR A 155 16.01 -7.41 -0.07
C THR A 155 14.95 -6.73 -0.92
N ILE A 156 14.50 -7.42 -1.98
CA ILE A 156 13.50 -6.87 -2.92
C ILE A 156 12.10 -7.31 -2.48
N ILE A 157 11.20 -6.37 -2.26
CA ILE A 157 9.86 -6.58 -1.71
C ILE A 157 8.81 -6.17 -2.74
N GLY A 158 8.28 -7.12 -3.50
CA GLY A 158 7.18 -6.90 -4.44
C GLY A 158 5.82 -6.88 -3.74
N VAL A 159 5.12 -5.75 -3.76
CA VAL A 159 3.81 -5.59 -3.14
C VAL A 159 2.72 -5.73 -4.21
N CYS A 160 1.65 -6.48 -3.92
CA CYS A 160 0.52 -6.65 -4.84
C CYS A 160 0.99 -7.16 -6.22
N ALA A 161 0.66 -6.46 -7.30
CA ALA A 161 1.13 -6.78 -8.65
C ALA A 161 2.59 -6.34 -8.91
N GLY A 162 3.27 -5.72 -7.96
CA GLY A 162 4.71 -5.45 -8.00
C GLY A 162 5.55 -6.71 -8.12
N ALA A 163 5.02 -7.88 -7.73
CA ALA A 163 5.62 -9.18 -8.03
C ALA A 163 5.83 -9.41 -9.55
N LYS A 164 4.99 -8.83 -10.42
CA LYS A 164 5.17 -8.88 -11.88
C LYS A 164 6.43 -8.12 -12.32
N VAL A 165 6.68 -6.94 -11.73
CA VAL A 165 7.88 -6.14 -11.99
C VAL A 165 9.13 -6.89 -11.54
N VAL A 166 9.08 -7.48 -10.33
CA VAL A 166 10.19 -8.28 -9.79
C VAL A 166 10.44 -9.55 -10.63
N ALA A 167 9.38 -10.19 -11.14
CA ALA A 167 9.51 -11.31 -12.05
C ALA A 167 10.11 -10.91 -13.40
N ALA A 168 9.67 -9.80 -14.00
CA ALA A 168 10.22 -9.26 -15.24
C ALA A 168 11.71 -8.89 -15.10
N ALA A 169 12.15 -8.52 -13.89
CA ALA A 169 13.57 -8.33 -13.57
C ALA A 169 14.37 -9.66 -13.52
N GLY A 170 13.72 -10.81 -13.65
CA GLY A 170 14.34 -12.15 -13.53
C GLY A 170 14.60 -12.56 -12.07
N LEU A 171 14.10 -11.79 -11.10
CA LEU A 171 14.42 -12.00 -9.69
C LEU A 171 13.51 -13.05 -9.03
N LEU A 172 12.48 -13.57 -9.71
CA LEU A 172 11.59 -14.61 -9.19
C LEU A 172 11.79 -15.99 -9.82
N ASP A 173 12.73 -16.14 -10.75
CA ASP A 173 12.92 -17.40 -11.46
C ASP A 173 13.27 -18.55 -10.50
N GLY A 174 12.47 -19.61 -10.54
CA GLY A 174 12.60 -20.77 -9.67
C GLY A 174 12.41 -20.48 -8.18
N LYS A 175 11.83 -19.34 -7.77
CA LYS A 175 11.54 -18.98 -6.36
C LYS A 175 10.08 -19.23 -5.99
N ARG A 176 9.82 -19.33 -4.69
CA ARG A 176 8.48 -19.26 -4.11
C ARG A 176 8.01 -17.82 -4.12
N ALA A 177 6.76 -17.59 -4.54
CA ALA A 177 6.17 -16.25 -4.54
C ALA A 177 4.65 -16.30 -4.38
N THR A 178 4.09 -15.13 -4.07
CA THR A 178 2.66 -14.84 -4.17
C THR A 178 2.48 -13.51 -4.92
N THR A 179 1.24 -13.15 -5.24
CA THR A 179 0.89 -11.89 -5.91
C THR A 179 -0.59 -11.59 -5.70
N HIS A 180 -1.06 -10.45 -6.17
CA HIS A 180 -2.49 -10.12 -6.20
C HIS A 180 -3.29 -11.14 -7.02
N TRP A 181 -4.43 -11.61 -6.48
CA TRP A 181 -5.23 -12.69 -7.04
C TRP A 181 -5.54 -12.55 -8.55
N TYR A 182 -5.86 -11.32 -8.99
CA TYR A 182 -6.22 -11.04 -10.38
C TYR A 182 -5.07 -11.28 -11.37
N TYR A 183 -3.83 -11.02 -10.94
CA TYR A 183 -2.64 -11.13 -11.80
C TYR A 183 -1.91 -12.47 -11.66
N LEU A 184 -2.37 -13.35 -10.77
CA LEU A 184 -1.72 -14.64 -10.51
C LEU A 184 -1.55 -15.47 -11.78
N LYS A 185 -2.62 -15.64 -12.57
CA LYS A 185 -2.58 -16.44 -13.80
C LYS A 185 -1.61 -15.85 -14.83
N GLU A 186 -1.61 -14.53 -14.97
CA GLU A 186 -0.72 -13.83 -15.91
C GLU A 186 0.76 -13.95 -15.48
N LEU A 187 1.04 -13.78 -14.19
CA LEU A 187 2.39 -13.92 -13.62
C LEU A 187 2.96 -15.31 -13.91
N LEU A 188 2.20 -16.37 -13.59
CA LEU A 188 2.64 -17.75 -13.79
C LEU A 188 2.70 -18.14 -15.28
N GLY A 189 1.87 -17.52 -16.13
CA GLY A 189 1.93 -17.70 -17.57
C GLY A 189 3.22 -17.14 -18.19
N ARG A 190 3.67 -15.96 -17.75
CA ARG A 190 4.93 -15.35 -18.22
C ARG A 190 6.17 -15.94 -17.55
N HIS A 191 6.06 -16.38 -16.30
CA HIS A 191 7.17 -16.90 -15.49
C HIS A 191 6.81 -18.26 -14.87
N PRO A 192 6.77 -19.34 -15.68
CA PRO A 192 6.29 -20.65 -15.24
C PRO A 192 7.20 -21.36 -14.22
N SER A 193 8.43 -20.87 -14.01
CA SER A 193 9.35 -21.41 -13.00
C SER A 193 9.00 -20.99 -11.56
N ILE A 194 8.14 -19.98 -11.40
CA ILE A 194 7.69 -19.49 -10.09
C ILE A 194 6.83 -20.55 -9.39
N ARG A 195 7.18 -20.86 -8.14
CA ARG A 195 6.38 -21.74 -7.27
C ARG A 195 5.38 -20.90 -6.47
N TYR A 196 4.14 -20.84 -6.93
CA TYR A 196 3.08 -20.14 -6.21
C TYR A 196 2.83 -20.73 -4.81
N VAL A 197 2.71 -19.85 -3.80
CA VAL A 197 2.34 -20.21 -2.43
C VAL A 197 1.00 -19.57 -2.09
N ALA A 198 -0.06 -20.40 -2.08
CA ALA A 198 -1.38 -20.00 -1.64
C ALA A 198 -1.44 -19.78 -0.13
N ASP A 199 -2.47 -19.06 0.33
CA ASP A 199 -2.85 -18.87 1.74
C ASP A 199 -1.75 -18.24 2.61
N ARG A 200 -0.80 -17.58 1.96
CA ARG A 200 0.24 -16.75 2.58
C ARG A 200 0.18 -15.36 1.98
N ARG A 201 -0.06 -14.39 2.85
CA ARG A 201 -0.08 -12.97 2.51
C ARG A 201 1.31 -12.47 2.12
N VAL A 202 2.35 -13.02 2.75
CA VAL A 202 3.75 -12.63 2.56
C VAL A 202 4.58 -13.89 2.38
N VAL A 203 5.40 -13.93 1.35
CA VAL A 203 6.27 -15.07 1.01
C VAL A 203 7.68 -14.56 0.77
N ALA A 204 8.66 -15.12 1.48
CA ALA A 204 10.08 -14.83 1.29
C ALA A 204 10.83 -16.04 0.73
N ASP A 205 11.69 -15.82 -0.25
CA ASP A 205 12.58 -16.83 -0.84
C ASP A 205 13.85 -16.15 -1.40
N ARG A 206 15.02 -16.46 -0.80
CA ARG A 206 16.35 -16.07 -1.30
C ARG A 206 16.47 -14.59 -1.70
N GLY A 207 16.29 -13.69 -0.73
CA GLY A 207 16.47 -12.23 -0.91
C GLY A 207 15.30 -11.51 -1.59
N VAL A 208 14.22 -12.23 -1.92
CA VAL A 208 13.00 -11.63 -2.48
C VAL A 208 11.81 -11.96 -1.60
N VAL A 209 10.97 -10.95 -1.37
CA VAL A 209 9.71 -11.04 -0.63
C VAL A 209 8.60 -10.59 -1.56
N THR A 210 7.47 -11.30 -1.56
CA THR A 210 6.28 -10.91 -2.32
C THR A 210 5.06 -10.92 -1.41
N THR A 211 4.11 -10.03 -1.70
CA THR A 211 2.83 -9.98 -0.98
C THR A 211 1.65 -10.24 -1.91
N THR A 212 0.52 -10.58 -1.31
CA THR A 212 -0.77 -10.55 -2.01
C THR A 212 -1.27 -9.10 -2.18
N GLY A 213 -2.55 -8.91 -2.50
CA GLY A 213 -3.10 -7.64 -2.96
C GLY A 213 -3.09 -6.48 -1.96
N VAL A 214 -2.91 -5.27 -2.50
CA VAL A 214 -3.07 -3.91 -1.94
C VAL A 214 -3.04 -3.78 -0.42
N THR A 215 -4.08 -4.25 0.29
CA THR A 215 -4.13 -4.17 1.77
C THR A 215 -3.06 -5.00 2.49
N ALA A 216 -2.39 -5.92 1.80
CA ALA A 216 -1.24 -6.66 2.29
C ALA A 216 -0.01 -5.78 2.59
N SER A 217 0.04 -4.57 2.02
CA SER A 217 1.06 -3.56 2.32
C SER A 217 1.18 -3.25 3.83
N MET A 218 0.06 -3.16 4.55
CA MET A 218 0.05 -2.86 5.98
C MET A 218 0.70 -3.95 6.85
N PRO A 219 0.24 -5.22 6.84
CA PRO A 219 0.87 -6.28 7.63
C PRO A 219 2.30 -6.60 7.17
N MET A 220 2.61 -6.49 5.87
CA MET A 220 4.01 -6.62 5.41
C MET A 220 4.89 -5.54 6.06
N THR A 221 4.45 -4.28 6.05
CA THR A 221 5.23 -3.18 6.62
C THR A 221 5.41 -3.34 8.13
N LEU A 222 4.39 -3.84 8.84
CA LEU A 222 4.52 -4.16 10.27
C LEU A 222 5.48 -5.32 10.53
N LEU A 223 5.50 -6.36 9.69
CA LEU A 223 6.49 -7.45 9.76
C LEU A 223 7.92 -6.94 9.50
N LEU A 224 8.09 -6.01 8.55
CA LEU A 224 9.38 -5.38 8.30
C LEU A 224 9.85 -4.54 9.50
N ILE A 225 8.95 -3.75 10.11
CA ILE A 225 9.26 -3.01 11.35
C ILE A 225 9.61 -3.98 12.49
N GLU A 226 8.90 -5.09 12.61
CA GLU A 226 9.19 -6.12 13.62
C GLU A 226 10.57 -6.75 13.40
N ALA A 227 10.96 -6.99 12.15
CA ALA A 227 12.29 -7.52 11.83
C ALA A 227 13.41 -6.49 12.10
N ILE A 228 13.17 -5.20 11.85
CA ILE A 228 14.16 -4.13 12.03
C ILE A 228 14.31 -3.71 13.50
N ALA A 229 13.19 -3.48 14.19
CA ALA A 229 13.16 -2.81 15.51
C ALA A 229 12.44 -3.63 16.59
N GLY A 230 12.09 -4.87 16.29
CA GLY A 230 11.45 -5.78 17.24
C GLY A 230 9.93 -5.56 17.38
N ARG A 231 9.28 -6.58 17.93
CA ARG A 231 7.82 -6.66 18.06
C ARG A 231 7.20 -5.56 18.89
N HIS A 232 7.92 -5.01 19.88
CA HIS A 232 7.43 -3.90 20.71
C HIS A 232 7.16 -2.66 19.87
N LYS A 233 8.13 -2.27 19.01
CA LYS A 233 7.98 -1.11 18.13
C LYS A 233 6.89 -1.33 17.09
N ALA A 234 6.85 -2.52 16.47
CA ALA A 234 5.79 -2.89 15.54
C ALA A 234 4.39 -2.82 16.19
N ARG A 235 4.26 -3.26 17.45
CA ARG A 235 2.99 -3.18 18.20
C ARG A 235 2.55 -1.74 18.47
N ALA A 236 3.47 -0.85 18.83
CA ALA A 236 3.16 0.56 19.04
C ALA A 236 2.66 1.21 17.74
N VAL A 237 3.30 0.92 16.60
CA VAL A 237 2.85 1.42 15.28
C VAL A 237 1.50 0.81 14.89
N ALA A 238 1.29 -0.49 15.12
CA ALA A 238 0.01 -1.15 14.86
C ALA A 238 -1.13 -0.54 15.69
N GLN A 239 -0.88 -0.16 16.95
CA GLN A 239 -1.85 0.52 17.80
C GLN A 239 -2.23 1.91 17.28
N ASP A 240 -1.25 2.72 16.84
CA ASP A 240 -1.48 4.02 16.20
C ASP A 240 -2.29 3.88 14.90
N LEU A 241 -2.06 2.79 14.16
CA LEU A 241 -2.81 2.45 12.95
C LEU A 241 -4.19 1.82 13.24
N ALA A 242 -4.50 1.46 14.48
CA ALA A 242 -5.62 0.61 14.90
C ALA A 242 -5.70 -0.74 14.17
N ILE A 243 -4.54 -1.34 13.90
CA ILE A 243 -4.41 -2.70 13.38
C ILE A 243 -4.35 -3.67 14.58
N PRO A 244 -5.37 -4.52 14.80
CA PRO A 244 -5.44 -5.36 15.99
C PRO A 244 -4.41 -6.50 15.97
N ALA A 245 -4.05 -7.00 14.79
CA ALA A 245 -3.09 -8.05 14.58
C ALA A 245 -2.49 -7.96 13.18
N TRP A 246 -1.24 -8.39 13.02
CA TRP A 246 -0.56 -8.56 11.73
C TRP A 246 0.12 -9.92 11.72
N ASP A 247 -0.06 -10.65 10.62
CA ASP A 247 0.62 -11.91 10.35
C ASP A 247 0.59 -12.20 8.83
N ILE A 248 1.18 -13.34 8.46
CA ILE A 248 1.25 -13.80 7.08
C ILE A 248 -0.03 -14.53 6.64
N ARG A 249 -1.09 -14.55 7.44
CA ARG A 249 -2.26 -15.40 7.19
C ARG A 249 -3.10 -14.82 6.07
N HIS A 250 -3.54 -15.70 5.18
CA HIS A 250 -4.40 -15.31 4.08
C HIS A 250 -5.35 -16.46 3.71
N ALA A 251 -6.46 -16.13 3.07
CA ALA A 251 -7.37 -17.11 2.46
C ALA A 251 -7.44 -16.80 0.97
N SER A 252 -6.51 -17.35 0.19
CA SER A 252 -6.38 -17.02 -1.24
C SER A 252 -7.66 -17.35 -2.00
N GLY A 253 -8.32 -18.45 -1.65
CA GLY A 253 -9.57 -18.86 -2.29
C GLY A 253 -10.76 -17.93 -2.06
N ALA A 254 -10.67 -16.98 -1.11
CA ALA A 254 -11.71 -15.98 -0.90
C ALA A 254 -11.73 -14.89 -1.99
N PHE A 255 -10.68 -14.83 -2.82
CA PHE A 255 -10.50 -13.79 -3.83
C PHE A 255 -10.44 -14.39 -5.23
N ALA A 256 -11.46 -14.12 -6.03
CA ALA A 256 -11.57 -14.63 -7.39
C ALA A 256 -12.55 -13.80 -8.22
N LEU A 257 -12.45 -13.92 -9.54
CA LEU A 257 -13.46 -13.42 -10.46
C LEU A 257 -14.72 -14.29 -10.32
N THR A 258 -15.79 -13.74 -9.76
CA THR A 258 -17.05 -14.45 -9.48
C THR A 258 -18.18 -13.88 -10.32
N ARG A 259 -19.29 -14.61 -10.48
CA ARG A 259 -20.49 -14.09 -11.17
C ARG A 259 -20.97 -12.77 -10.55
N PRO A 260 -21.15 -12.65 -9.22
CA PRO A 260 -21.63 -11.41 -8.62
C PRO A 260 -20.67 -10.24 -8.80
N PHE A 261 -19.35 -10.50 -8.83
CA PHE A 261 -18.36 -9.48 -9.14
C PHE A 261 -18.54 -8.99 -10.59
N ALA A 262 -18.54 -9.90 -11.56
CA ALA A 262 -18.62 -9.56 -12.98
C ALA A 262 -19.92 -8.84 -13.35
N THR A 263 -21.07 -9.31 -12.82
CA THR A 263 -22.36 -8.66 -13.08
C THR A 263 -22.47 -7.29 -12.42
N THR A 264 -21.89 -7.10 -11.22
CA THR A 264 -21.86 -5.79 -10.56
C THR A 264 -20.96 -4.81 -11.32
N VAL A 265 -19.77 -5.23 -11.75
CA VAL A 265 -18.89 -4.38 -12.57
C VAL A 265 -19.59 -3.98 -13.86
N LEU A 266 -20.20 -4.92 -14.57
CA LEU A 266 -20.97 -4.64 -15.79
C LEU A 266 -22.10 -3.63 -15.52
N GLY A 267 -22.89 -3.84 -14.46
CA GLY A 267 -23.96 -2.92 -14.08
C GLY A 267 -23.45 -1.53 -13.69
N ASN A 268 -22.28 -1.44 -13.08
CA ASN A 268 -21.65 -0.17 -12.72
C ASN A 268 -21.13 0.58 -13.94
N VAL A 269 -20.49 -0.13 -14.89
CA VAL A 269 -19.99 0.45 -16.14
C VAL A 269 -21.14 0.90 -17.05
N LEU A 270 -22.21 0.12 -17.16
CA LEU A 270 -23.36 0.42 -18.02
C LEU A 270 -24.33 1.46 -17.43
N ALA A 271 -24.13 1.89 -16.20
CA ALA A 271 -24.95 2.93 -15.62
C ALA A 271 -24.71 4.26 -16.37
N PHE A 272 -25.64 4.59 -17.26
CA PHE A 272 -25.62 5.75 -18.17
C PHE A 272 -25.45 7.11 -17.45
N TRP A 273 -25.68 7.15 -16.14
CA TRP A 273 -25.41 8.30 -15.28
C TRP A 273 -24.28 7.91 -14.30
N ASN A 274 -23.28 8.79 -14.18
CA ASN A 274 -22.30 8.87 -13.08
C ASN A 274 -20.99 8.07 -13.20
N ARG A 275 -19.98 8.69 -13.84
CA ARG A 275 -18.59 8.67 -13.35
C ARG A 275 -18.39 9.88 -12.42
N GLU A 276 -18.76 9.74 -11.16
CA GLU A 276 -18.67 10.86 -10.22
C GLU A 276 -17.23 11.18 -9.85
N GLN A 277 -16.89 12.45 -9.82
CA GLN A 277 -15.67 12.91 -9.18
C GLN A 277 -15.93 13.15 -7.70
N ILE A 278 -15.29 12.33 -6.87
CA ILE A 278 -15.38 12.40 -5.41
C ILE A 278 -14.18 13.22 -4.91
N GLY A 279 -14.46 14.42 -4.43
CA GLY A 279 -13.45 15.37 -3.98
C GLY A 279 -12.86 14.99 -2.63
N ILE A 280 -11.52 14.97 -2.55
CA ILE A 280 -10.76 14.78 -1.31
C ILE A 280 -9.94 16.06 -1.05
N GLU A 281 -10.26 16.78 0.02
CA GLU A 281 -9.51 17.98 0.37
C GLU A 281 -8.12 17.60 0.89
N LEU A 282 -7.07 18.17 0.31
CA LEU A 282 -5.71 18.04 0.83
C LEU A 282 -5.46 19.11 1.90
N ARG A 283 -5.08 18.66 3.09
CA ARG A 283 -4.71 19.52 4.21
C ARG A 283 -3.30 19.22 4.72
N PRO A 284 -2.52 20.22 5.13
CA PRO A 284 -1.22 20.00 5.77
C PRO A 284 -1.35 19.06 6.97
N GLY A 285 -0.43 18.10 7.09
CA GLY A 285 -0.39 17.16 8.21
C GLY A 285 -1.48 16.07 8.18
N MET A 286 -2.29 16.00 7.13
CA MET A 286 -3.22 14.89 6.91
C MET A 286 -2.48 13.55 6.87
N ASP A 287 -3.13 12.49 7.34
CA ASP A 287 -2.59 11.14 7.30
C ASP A 287 -2.61 10.57 5.86
N GLU A 288 -1.43 10.33 5.29
CA GLU A 288 -1.28 9.77 3.94
C GLU A 288 -1.80 8.33 3.79
N VAL A 289 -1.82 7.53 4.86
CA VAL A 289 -2.29 6.14 4.81
C VAL A 289 -3.81 6.16 4.67
N SER A 290 -4.50 6.98 5.47
CA SER A 290 -5.92 7.24 5.32
C SER A 290 -6.27 7.83 3.95
N LEU A 291 -5.49 8.81 3.49
CA LEU A 291 -5.68 9.43 2.17
C LEU A 291 -5.60 8.37 1.05
N ALA A 292 -4.53 7.56 1.04
CA ALA A 292 -4.31 6.53 0.03
C ALA A 292 -5.46 5.51 0.02
N LEU A 293 -5.80 4.94 1.19
CA LEU A 293 -6.87 3.94 1.30
C LEU A 293 -8.23 4.48 0.84
N ALA A 294 -8.56 5.73 1.18
CA ALA A 294 -9.82 6.36 0.78
C ALA A 294 -9.84 6.66 -0.72
N ALA A 295 -8.80 7.31 -1.24
CA ALA A 295 -8.69 7.69 -2.64
C ALA A 295 -8.72 6.48 -3.58
N ASP A 296 -7.99 5.43 -3.19
CA ASP A 296 -7.91 4.18 -3.93
C ASP A 296 -9.27 3.46 -3.96
N ALA A 297 -9.92 3.29 -2.81
CA ALA A 297 -11.23 2.66 -2.73
C ALA A 297 -12.32 3.41 -3.52
N TRP A 298 -12.37 4.75 -3.43
CA TRP A 298 -13.34 5.56 -4.19
C TRP A 298 -13.10 5.54 -5.70
N SER A 299 -11.90 5.20 -6.16
CA SER A 299 -11.57 5.13 -7.58
C SER A 299 -11.75 3.73 -8.17
N ARG A 300 -12.09 2.73 -7.36
CA ARG A 300 -12.31 1.33 -7.78
C ARG A 300 -13.78 0.93 -7.86
N THR A 301 -14.71 1.88 -7.80
CA THR A 301 -16.15 1.59 -7.78
C THR A 301 -16.73 1.32 -9.18
N TYR A 302 -15.99 1.68 -10.25
CA TYR A 302 -16.49 1.79 -11.63
C TYR A 302 -17.62 2.81 -11.82
N ARG A 303 -17.91 3.61 -10.78
CA ARG A 303 -18.94 4.67 -10.74
C ARG A 303 -18.39 6.01 -10.28
N SER A 304 -17.15 6.03 -9.81
CA SER A 304 -16.49 7.23 -9.31
C SER A 304 -14.99 7.18 -9.52
N GLN A 305 -14.40 8.37 -9.43
CA GLN A 305 -12.97 8.63 -9.38
C GLN A 305 -12.72 9.60 -8.23
N ALA A 306 -11.74 9.30 -7.38
CA ALA A 306 -11.28 10.25 -6.38
C ALA A 306 -10.47 11.37 -7.06
N VAL A 307 -10.75 12.62 -6.68
CA VAL A 307 -10.04 13.80 -7.17
C VAL A 307 -9.57 14.59 -5.95
N SER A 308 -8.25 14.70 -5.78
CA SER A 308 -7.70 15.51 -4.71
C SER A 308 -7.76 17.00 -5.07
N TYR A 309 -8.09 17.86 -4.10
CA TYR A 309 -8.16 19.30 -4.35
C TYR A 309 -7.64 20.12 -3.17
N ALA A 310 -7.17 21.32 -3.47
CA ALA A 310 -6.79 22.32 -2.48
C ALA A 310 -6.92 23.73 -3.08
N GLN A 311 -6.88 24.77 -2.23
CA GLN A 311 -6.97 26.16 -2.71
C GLN A 311 -5.81 26.55 -3.64
N ALA A 312 -4.62 26.00 -3.41
CA ALA A 312 -3.42 26.23 -4.21
C ALA A 312 -2.99 24.97 -4.95
N SER A 313 -2.30 25.12 -6.08
CA SER A 313 -1.77 24.02 -6.90
C SER A 313 -0.45 23.42 -6.38
N GLY A 314 0.16 24.03 -5.36
CA GLY A 314 1.42 23.56 -4.79
C GLY A 314 1.26 22.27 -4.01
N ALA A 315 2.32 21.46 -3.94
CA ALA A 315 2.28 20.21 -3.19
C ALA A 315 2.13 20.47 -1.68
N ILE A 316 1.27 19.69 -1.04
CA ILE A 316 0.95 19.75 0.39
C ILE A 316 1.64 18.60 1.11
N ALA A 317 2.35 18.92 2.20
CA ALA A 317 3.01 17.92 3.02
C ALA A 317 2.01 17.20 3.93
N THR A 318 1.96 15.89 3.85
CA THR A 318 1.20 15.01 4.76
C THR A 318 1.94 14.83 6.09
N ARG A 319 1.33 14.08 7.02
CA ARG A 319 1.85 13.84 8.37
C ARG A 319 3.30 13.35 8.39
N ASN A 320 3.66 12.39 7.53
CA ASN A 320 5.05 11.92 7.42
C ASN A 320 5.78 12.48 6.19
N ARG A 321 5.47 13.76 5.88
CA ARG A 321 6.18 14.59 4.90
C ARG A 321 6.19 14.04 3.47
N ILE A 322 5.16 13.28 3.08
CA ILE A 322 4.94 12.99 1.66
C ILE A 322 4.34 14.25 1.05
N ARG A 323 4.86 14.68 -0.11
CA ARG A 323 4.37 15.87 -0.80
C ARG A 323 3.35 15.46 -1.86
N VAL A 324 2.07 15.74 -1.60
CA VAL A 324 0.95 15.40 -2.49
C VAL A 324 0.53 16.64 -3.27
N ILE A 325 0.51 16.54 -4.59
CA ILE A 325 0.06 17.59 -5.50
C ILE A 325 -1.45 17.42 -5.72
N PRO A 326 -2.28 18.46 -5.48
CA PRO A 326 -3.71 18.38 -5.73
C PRO A 326 -3.99 18.23 -7.23
N ASP A 327 -4.96 17.39 -7.58
CA ASP A 327 -5.42 17.22 -8.97
C ASP A 327 -6.16 18.46 -9.47
N ALA A 328 -6.79 19.22 -8.56
CA ALA A 328 -7.50 20.46 -8.86
C ALA A 328 -7.19 21.58 -7.87
N ALA A 329 -6.94 22.78 -8.39
CA ALA A 329 -6.95 24.01 -7.59
C ALA A 329 -8.41 24.48 -7.45
N ALA A 330 -9.02 24.21 -6.30
CA ALA A 330 -10.42 24.54 -6.01
C ALA A 330 -10.60 24.96 -4.55
N ALA A 331 -11.45 25.95 -4.31
CA ALA A 331 -11.75 26.41 -2.96
C ALA A 331 -12.67 25.46 -2.18
N ASP A 332 -13.55 24.74 -2.89
CA ASP A 332 -14.46 23.77 -2.31
C ASP A 332 -14.88 22.73 -3.37
N TRP A 333 -15.55 21.68 -2.91
CA TRP A 333 -16.17 20.64 -3.74
C TRP A 333 -17.64 20.49 -3.36
N PRO A 334 -18.55 20.13 -4.28
CA PRO A 334 -19.96 19.92 -3.94
C PRO A 334 -20.11 18.98 -2.75
N ALA A 335 -20.80 19.43 -1.69
CA ALA A 335 -20.87 18.73 -0.40
C ALA A 335 -21.36 17.27 -0.51
N THR A 336 -22.24 16.98 -1.48
CA THR A 336 -22.75 15.62 -1.76
C THR A 336 -21.74 14.69 -2.42
N ARG A 337 -20.62 15.23 -2.91
CA ARG A 337 -19.53 14.55 -3.63
C ARG A 337 -18.17 14.81 -2.98
N ARG A 338 -18.13 15.38 -1.78
CA ARG A 338 -16.92 15.55 -0.99
C ARG A 338 -16.84 14.42 0.04
N ILE A 339 -15.64 13.91 0.29
CA ILE A 339 -15.41 13.03 1.44
C ILE A 339 -14.76 13.85 2.55
N ASP A 340 -15.26 13.67 3.76
CA ASP A 340 -14.52 14.10 4.94
C ASP A 340 -13.41 13.08 5.15
N THR A 341 -12.19 13.38 4.69
CA THR A 341 -11.02 12.57 4.99
C THR A 341 -10.94 12.48 6.51
N TYR A 342 -11.09 11.29 7.08
CA TYR A 342 -11.38 11.09 8.51
C TYR A 342 -10.17 11.47 9.40
N THR A 343 -9.90 12.77 9.55
CA THR A 343 -8.66 13.34 10.12
C THR A 343 -8.39 12.89 11.54
N ASP A 344 -9.44 12.53 12.29
CA ASP A 344 -9.35 12.21 13.71
C ASP A 344 -9.33 10.69 13.97
N GLN A 345 -9.19 9.86 12.94
CA GLN A 345 -9.29 8.41 13.06
C GLN A 345 -8.05 7.66 12.60
N ALA A 346 -7.84 6.51 13.24
CA ALA A 346 -6.76 5.61 12.93
C ALA A 346 -6.90 5.03 11.50
N PRO A 347 -5.83 4.99 10.70
CA PRO A 347 -5.89 4.65 9.28
C PRO A 347 -6.56 3.32 8.91
N ALA A 348 -6.40 2.26 9.71
CA ALA A 348 -7.03 0.97 9.40
C ALA A 348 -8.57 1.05 9.38
N ARG A 349 -9.18 1.99 10.11
CA ARG A 349 -10.64 2.19 10.13
C ARG A 349 -11.14 2.97 8.91
N THR A 350 -10.26 3.69 8.22
CA THR A 350 -10.61 4.50 7.04
C THR A 350 -11.15 3.64 5.92
N LEU A 351 -10.56 2.46 5.67
CA LEU A 351 -11.04 1.57 4.61
C LEU A 351 -12.44 1.01 4.91
N ASP A 352 -12.69 0.51 6.13
CA ASP A 352 -14.02 0.02 6.53
C ASP A 352 -15.10 1.10 6.38
N ARG A 353 -14.78 2.33 6.77
CA ARG A 353 -15.72 3.46 6.68
C ARG A 353 -15.96 3.88 5.24
N THR A 354 -14.90 3.91 4.43
CA THR A 354 -14.99 4.19 3.00
C THR A 354 -15.85 3.14 2.30
N LEU A 355 -15.66 1.85 2.59
CA LEU A 355 -16.49 0.77 2.06
C LEU A 355 -17.96 0.88 2.50
N ARG A 356 -18.23 1.27 3.75
CA ARG A 356 -19.61 1.58 4.20
C ARG A 356 -20.21 2.78 3.46
N ALA A 357 -19.44 3.83 3.21
CA ALA A 357 -19.90 5.00 2.47
C ALA A 357 -20.19 4.65 0.99
N ILE A 358 -19.32 3.88 0.36
CA ILE A 358 -19.53 3.32 -1.00
C ILE A 358 -20.78 2.43 -1.02
N ALA A 359 -20.97 1.59 0.00
CA ALA A 359 -22.16 0.74 0.11
C ALA A 359 -23.44 1.55 0.25
N GLY A 360 -23.41 2.63 1.05
CA GLY A 360 -24.53 3.55 1.18
C GLY A 360 -24.85 4.31 -0.11
N ARG A 361 -23.83 4.62 -0.92
CA ARG A 361 -23.98 5.40 -2.14
C ARG A 361 -24.33 4.57 -3.39
N TYR A 362 -23.66 3.44 -3.57
CA TYR A 362 -23.72 2.62 -4.79
C TYR A 362 -24.18 1.18 -4.52
N GLY A 363 -24.61 0.88 -3.29
CA GLY A 363 -25.05 -0.44 -2.86
C GLY A 363 -23.92 -1.35 -2.37
N ALA A 364 -24.27 -2.29 -1.49
CA ALA A 364 -23.34 -3.27 -0.94
C ALA A 364 -22.57 -4.08 -2.00
N PRO A 365 -23.16 -4.48 -3.15
CA PRO A 365 -22.40 -5.17 -4.20
C PRO A 365 -21.20 -4.36 -4.72
N THR A 366 -21.38 -3.05 -4.93
CA THR A 366 -20.28 -2.17 -5.38
C THR A 366 -19.15 -2.11 -4.35
N ALA A 367 -19.48 -1.99 -3.07
CA ALA A 367 -18.48 -2.03 -2.01
C ALA A 367 -17.76 -3.39 -1.93
N SER A 368 -18.47 -4.50 -2.17
CA SER A 368 -17.85 -5.84 -2.25
C SER A 368 -16.88 -5.96 -3.44
N VAL A 369 -17.19 -5.35 -4.59
CA VAL A 369 -16.27 -5.27 -5.74
C VAL A 369 -15.02 -4.48 -5.37
N VAL A 370 -15.15 -3.34 -4.68
CA VAL A 370 -14.01 -2.55 -4.20
C VAL A 370 -13.16 -3.36 -3.21
N ALA A 371 -13.79 -4.00 -2.21
CA ALA A 371 -13.09 -4.84 -1.24
C ALA A 371 -12.35 -6.01 -1.89
N MET A 372 -12.96 -6.67 -2.89
CA MET A 372 -12.33 -7.73 -3.67
C MET A 372 -11.08 -7.25 -4.42
N GLN A 373 -11.14 -6.07 -5.05
CA GLN A 373 -10.00 -5.47 -5.76
C GLN A 373 -8.87 -5.03 -4.83
N LEU A 374 -9.19 -4.63 -3.59
CA LEU A 374 -8.19 -4.28 -2.56
C LEU A 374 -7.70 -5.50 -1.78
N GLU A 375 -8.23 -6.68 -2.11
CA GLU A 375 -8.01 -7.95 -1.42
C GLU A 375 -8.29 -7.87 0.10
N TYR A 376 -9.35 -7.13 0.44
CA TYR A 376 -9.74 -6.81 1.80
C TYR A 376 -10.94 -7.69 2.25
N PRO A 377 -10.84 -8.41 3.39
CA PRO A 377 -11.88 -9.32 3.86
C PRO A 377 -13.07 -8.57 4.49
N TRP A 378 -13.80 -7.79 3.70
CA TRP A 378 -14.94 -7.01 4.15
C TRP A 378 -16.20 -7.89 4.29
N ARG A 379 -16.83 -7.87 5.46
CA ARG A 379 -18.03 -8.67 5.77
C ARG A 379 -19.36 -7.91 5.63
N GLY A 380 -19.36 -6.78 4.92
CA GLY A 380 -20.55 -5.96 4.72
C GLY A 380 -20.97 -5.14 5.96
N ALA A 381 -22.01 -4.33 5.81
CA ALA A 381 -22.53 -3.45 6.87
C ALA A 381 -23.19 -4.20 8.05
N SER A 382 -23.50 -5.50 7.89
CA SER A 382 -24.23 -6.30 8.90
C SER A 382 -23.42 -6.62 10.16
N ALA A 383 -22.09 -6.47 10.14
CA ALA A 383 -21.23 -6.83 11.27
C ALA A 383 -21.24 -5.80 12.42
N ALA A 384 -21.80 -4.61 12.21
CA ALA A 384 -21.86 -3.57 13.24
C ALA A 384 -22.80 -3.94 14.42
N THR A 385 -23.75 -4.86 14.22
CA THR A 385 -24.72 -5.23 15.27
C THR A 385 -24.21 -6.32 16.22
N THR A 386 -23.17 -7.08 15.86
CA THR A 386 -22.69 -8.21 16.69
C THR A 386 -21.51 -7.84 17.60
N ALA A 387 -20.82 -6.72 17.35
CA ALA A 387 -19.69 -6.28 18.18
C ALA A 387 -20.10 -5.62 19.51
N LEU A 388 -21.39 -5.32 19.71
CA LEU A 388 -21.93 -4.85 21.00
C LEU A 388 -22.43 -5.98 21.92
N ALA A 389 -22.44 -7.23 21.47
CA ALA A 389 -22.98 -8.37 22.25
C ALA A 389 -21.89 -9.26 22.90
N VAL A 390 -20.64 -8.81 22.97
CA VAL A 390 -19.58 -9.48 23.76
C VAL A 390 -18.98 -8.47 24.73
N ARG A 391 -19.81 -8.02 25.68
CA ARG A 391 -19.37 -7.37 26.94
C ARG A 391 -20.48 -7.44 27.98
N SER A 392 -20.67 -8.63 28.58
CA SER A 392 -21.19 -8.78 29.94
C SER A 392 -20.91 -10.19 30.46
N ILE A 393 -19.66 -10.47 30.80
CA ILE A 393 -19.36 -11.47 31.82
C ILE A 393 -18.50 -10.74 32.85
N HIS A 394 -19.17 -10.26 33.90
CA HIS A 394 -18.55 -9.85 35.16
C HIS A 394 -17.94 -11.08 35.84
N PRO A 395 -16.71 -11.00 36.38
CA PRO A 395 -16.26 -11.90 37.41
C PRO A 395 -16.32 -11.16 38.74
N ASP A 396 -17.41 -11.31 39.49
CA ASP A 396 -17.41 -11.03 40.93
C ASP A 396 -18.34 -12.01 41.62
N GLY A 397 -17.72 -12.94 42.36
CA GLY A 397 -18.40 -14.04 43.02
C GLY A 397 -17.46 -14.82 43.92
N PHE A 398 -16.73 -14.13 44.80
CA PHE A 398 -16.17 -14.77 46.00
C PHE A 398 -15.92 -13.74 47.11
N GLN A 399 -16.82 -13.73 48.11
CA GLN A 399 -16.55 -13.13 49.41
C GLN A 399 -15.93 -14.16 50.34
N PRO A 400 -14.88 -13.82 51.10
CA PRO A 400 -14.56 -14.50 52.35
C PRO A 400 -15.00 -13.65 53.55
N THR A 401 -15.61 -14.34 54.50
CA THR A 401 -16.16 -13.86 55.77
C THR A 401 -15.08 -13.44 56.77
N GLN A 402 -15.38 -12.45 57.61
CA GLN A 402 -14.59 -12.07 58.79
C GLN A 402 -14.95 -12.93 60.02
N LYS A 403 -13.91 -13.35 60.77
CA LYS A 403 -13.77 -13.64 62.22
C LYS A 403 -12.62 -14.66 62.35
N THR A 404 -11.56 -14.56 63.16
CA THR A 404 -11.32 -13.95 64.49
C THR A 404 -9.79 -13.94 64.78
N THR A 405 -9.34 -12.90 65.53
CA THR A 405 -8.28 -12.86 66.58
C THR A 405 -6.83 -13.34 66.34
N SER A 406 -5.88 -12.39 66.48
CA SER A 406 -4.65 -12.39 67.34
C SER A 406 -3.56 -11.49 66.70
N SER A 407 -3.30 -10.30 67.23
CA SER A 407 -2.24 -9.99 68.23
C SER A 407 -0.79 -10.20 67.71
N CYS A 408 -0.11 -9.12 67.27
CA CYS A 408 1.20 -8.66 67.78
C CYS A 408 1.87 -7.59 66.88
N SER A 409 1.79 -6.33 67.32
CA SER A 409 2.93 -5.44 67.64
C SER A 409 4.21 -5.41 66.75
N ASN A 410 4.44 -4.20 66.20
CA ASN A 410 5.67 -3.38 66.23
C ASN A 410 6.75 -3.43 65.12
N ARG A 411 7.07 -2.18 64.72
CA ARG A 411 8.38 -1.55 64.42
C ARG A 411 8.94 -1.59 62.99
N ALA A 412 8.99 -0.39 62.41
CA ALA A 412 10.10 0.08 61.57
C ALA A 412 11.42 0.16 62.36
N PRO A 413 12.58 0.23 61.67
CA PRO A 413 13.30 1.50 61.64
C PRO A 413 14.08 1.84 60.34
N SER A 414 14.02 3.14 60.01
CA SER A 414 15.08 4.10 59.59
C SER A 414 16.43 3.73 58.93
N SER A 415 16.75 4.56 57.91
CA SER A 415 17.99 5.38 57.65
C SER A 415 19.31 4.74 57.19
N CYS A 416 19.94 5.35 56.15
CA CYS A 416 21.32 5.90 56.06
C CYS A 416 21.66 6.33 54.59
N ILE A 417 21.86 7.62 54.28
CA ILE A 417 23.14 8.38 54.12
C ILE A 417 23.97 8.06 52.83
N SER A 418 23.84 8.94 51.80
CA SER A 418 24.84 9.80 51.08
C SER A 418 26.33 9.39 50.91
N PRO A 419 27.19 10.10 50.12
CA PRO A 419 27.24 10.34 48.65
C PRO A 419 28.71 10.29 48.06
N SER A 420 28.90 10.69 46.77
CA SER A 420 30.05 11.48 46.24
C SER A 420 31.04 10.88 45.21
N ALA A 421 31.49 11.83 44.36
CA ALA A 421 32.78 12.01 43.64
C ALA A 421 32.77 11.68 42.13
N MET A 422 32.90 12.66 41.20
CA MET A 422 34.12 13.46 40.82
C MET A 422 35.26 12.56 40.31
N ALA A 423 36.03 12.82 39.25
CA ALA A 423 36.16 13.91 38.27
C ALA A 423 37.18 13.47 37.18
N ALA A 424 37.35 14.30 36.13
CA ALA A 424 38.60 14.57 35.37
C ALA A 424 39.14 13.47 34.43
N CYS A 425 39.90 13.68 33.34
CA CYS A 425 40.62 14.81 32.71
C CYS A 425 40.94 14.31 31.27
N ASP A 426 40.67 15.08 30.22
CA ASP A 426 41.60 15.98 29.49
C ASP A 426 42.42 15.36 28.33
N THR A 427 42.25 16.04 27.19
CA THR A 427 43.25 16.43 26.18
C THR A 427 43.98 15.41 25.31
N TYR A 428 43.79 15.55 23.99
CA TYR A 428 44.91 15.68 23.05
C TYR A 428 44.57 16.72 21.98
N GLN A 429 45.44 17.72 21.83
CA GLN A 429 45.40 18.79 20.83
C GLN A 429 46.62 18.66 19.91
N ALA A 430 46.55 19.42 18.80
CA ALA A 430 47.62 19.88 17.90
C ALA A 430 47.87 19.01 16.64
N ALA A 431 48.07 19.55 15.42
CA ALA A 431 48.09 20.94 14.93
C ALA A 431 48.32 21.00 13.39
N VAL A 432 47.71 22.01 12.73
CA VAL A 432 48.24 22.91 11.64
C VAL A 432 48.41 22.31 10.20
N ARG A 433 47.58 22.63 9.16
CA ARG A 433 47.41 23.84 8.26
C ARG A 433 48.53 24.05 7.19
N PRO A 434 48.36 24.83 6.08
CA PRO A 434 47.22 25.08 5.14
C PRO A 434 47.63 25.31 3.64
N THR A 435 46.69 25.82 2.81
CA THR A 435 46.79 26.53 1.49
C THR A 435 46.59 25.69 0.20
N ARG A 436 45.99 26.14 -0.93
CA ARG A 436 45.49 27.44 -1.44
C ARG A 436 44.49 27.23 -2.62
N ARG A 437 43.82 28.32 -3.00
CA ARG A 437 42.74 28.56 -4.02
C ARG A 437 43.03 28.14 -5.48
N SER A 438 41.96 27.86 -6.26
CA SER A 438 41.60 28.58 -7.52
C SER A 438 40.31 28.05 -8.20
N THR A 439 39.36 28.96 -8.46
CA THR A 439 38.41 29.00 -9.62
C THR A 439 38.86 30.20 -10.49
N PRO A 440 38.42 30.43 -11.78
CA PRO A 440 37.08 30.20 -12.36
C PRO A 440 37.02 29.85 -13.88
N ALA A 441 35.81 29.58 -14.41
CA ALA A 441 35.39 29.96 -15.79
C ALA A 441 33.86 29.82 -15.99
N GLU A 442 33.27 30.83 -16.62
CA GLU A 442 31.84 31.06 -16.91
C GLU A 442 31.47 30.77 -18.39
N ARG A 443 30.21 30.29 -18.61
CA ARG A 443 29.21 30.65 -19.66
C ARG A 443 29.38 30.21 -21.14
N PRO A 444 28.30 30.21 -21.99
CA PRO A 444 27.00 30.91 -21.87
C PRO A 444 25.70 30.13 -22.18
N GLN A 445 24.59 30.89 -22.04
CA GLN A 445 23.16 30.59 -22.11
C GLN A 445 22.55 30.53 -23.54
N SER A 446 21.34 29.95 -23.61
CA SER A 446 20.14 30.25 -24.45
C SER A 446 19.55 28.95 -25.03
N ALA A 447 18.23 28.71 -25.13
CA ALA A 447 17.12 29.63 -25.32
C ALA A 447 15.79 29.10 -24.72
N PHE A 448 14.97 30.06 -24.28
CA PHE A 448 13.52 29.97 -24.09
C PHE A 448 12.80 29.68 -25.41
N LEU A 449 11.73 28.87 -25.40
CA LEU A 449 10.55 29.03 -26.27
C LEU A 449 9.35 28.15 -25.79
N ARG A 450 8.39 28.84 -25.17
CA ARG A 450 6.91 28.75 -25.30
C ARG A 450 6.15 27.43 -25.10
N ASP A 451 5.40 27.45 -23.99
CA ASP A 451 4.00 27.07 -23.78
C ASP A 451 3.17 26.67 -25.01
N ARG A 452 2.63 25.44 -24.97
CA ARG A 452 1.22 25.13 -25.26
C ARG A 452 0.75 23.93 -24.42
N PRO A 453 -0.41 24.01 -23.73
CA PRO A 453 -0.96 22.89 -22.98
C PRO A 453 -1.66 21.93 -23.96
N PHE A 454 -1.08 20.74 -24.16
CA PHE A 454 -1.79 19.63 -24.77
C PHE A 454 -2.62 18.95 -23.67
N PHE A 455 -3.92 19.27 -23.63
CA PHE A 455 -4.91 18.43 -22.94
C PHE A 455 -5.07 17.15 -23.77
N SER A 456 -4.25 16.14 -23.50
CA SER A 456 -4.55 14.76 -23.86
C SER A 456 -5.39 14.16 -22.74
N GLU A 457 -6.59 13.69 -23.08
CA GLU A 457 -7.44 12.90 -22.20
C GLU A 457 -6.63 11.78 -21.51
N PRO A 458 -6.82 11.53 -20.20
CA PRO A 458 -6.16 10.41 -19.55
C PRO A 458 -6.65 9.09 -20.16
N PRO A 459 -5.76 8.11 -20.42
CA PRO A 459 -6.18 6.81 -20.89
C PRO A 459 -7.14 6.18 -19.86
N ASN A 460 -8.26 5.65 -20.36
CA ASN A 460 -9.22 4.86 -19.60
C ASN A 460 -8.54 3.56 -19.13
N CYS A 461 -7.77 3.61 -18.06
CA CYS A 461 -7.17 2.45 -17.40
C CYS A 461 -8.04 1.99 -16.24
N ALA A 462 -9.31 1.70 -16.51
CA ALA A 462 -10.00 0.69 -15.69
C ALA A 462 -9.26 -0.65 -15.89
N PHE A 463 -9.49 -1.63 -15.01
CA PHE A 463 -9.10 -3.02 -15.23
C PHE A 463 -9.29 -3.37 -16.71
N PRO A 464 -8.30 -4.00 -17.39
CA PRO A 464 -8.43 -4.29 -18.81
C PRO A 464 -9.77 -4.98 -19.05
N GLU A 465 -10.45 -4.58 -20.12
CA GLU A 465 -11.75 -5.13 -20.52
C GLU A 465 -11.72 -6.66 -20.38
N LEU A 466 -12.79 -7.21 -19.80
CA LEU A 466 -13.00 -8.65 -19.71
C LEU A 466 -12.65 -9.29 -21.06
N PRO A 467 -11.93 -10.44 -21.07
CA PRO A 467 -11.45 -11.02 -22.31
C PRO A 467 -12.61 -11.18 -23.29
N SER A 468 -12.45 -10.59 -24.48
CA SER A 468 -13.36 -10.86 -25.59
C SER A 468 -13.30 -12.36 -25.92
N PRO A 469 -14.46 -13.00 -26.22
CA PRO A 469 -14.58 -14.44 -26.37
C PRO A 469 -13.70 -15.04 -27.47
#